data_AF-A0A2D6DL41-F1
#
_entry.id   AF-A0A2D6DL41-F1
#
_cell.length_a   1.000
_cell.length_b   1.000
_cell.length_c   1.000
_cell.angle_alpha   90.00
_cell.angle_beta   90.00
_cell.angle_gamma   90.00
#
_symmetry.space_group_name_H-M   'P 1'
#
loop_
_entity.id
_entity.type
_entity.pdbx_description
1 polymer ?
#
loop_
_entity_poly.entity_id
_entity_poly.type
_entity_poly.pdbx_seq_one_letter_code
_entity_poly.pdbx_strand_id
1 'polypeptide(L)'
;MQPYLDIFNRVVNNHLNKPRDVIQTTQIQDLDTQLDLQLQAKGADLKTLEAVLQAFLEHSPDAAHPDFFKQLYAGRNKAAMIGDWVASLSNVNMHTYQVSPVATLMEREVIKAWRDLVGYKTGEGMIVPGGSQANLVAMMLGRHHACPDFKTQGADGRRLRAYVSDQAHYSSQKAANTLGLGTDNLIGVASDKQGRLCTQALKAQIEADLVLGYHPFYIGLTAGTTVTGAFDPVLECRQIADKYDLWLHIDGAWGAPVLFSPKHRQLLENAQLS
;
A
#
# COMPACT_ATOMS: atom_id res chain seq x y z
N MET A 1 -21.46 -26.23 -10.58
CA MET A 1 -20.16 -25.96 -9.92
C MET A 1 -19.12 -27.04 -10.21
N GLN A 2 -19.43 -28.34 -10.06
CA GLN A 2 -18.46 -29.42 -10.26
C GLN A 2 -17.62 -29.32 -11.55
N PRO A 3 -18.20 -29.07 -12.74
CA PRO A 3 -17.39 -28.94 -13.96
C PRO A 3 -16.34 -27.81 -13.91
N TYR A 4 -16.65 -26.71 -13.22
CA TYR A 4 -15.73 -25.59 -13.03
C TYR A 4 -14.61 -25.93 -12.03
N LEU A 5 -14.92 -26.69 -10.98
CA LEU A 5 -13.91 -27.20 -10.04
C LEU A 5 -12.97 -28.19 -10.73
N ASP A 6 -13.50 -29.04 -11.61
CA ASP A 6 -12.69 -29.99 -12.37
C ASP A 6 -11.73 -29.25 -13.33
N ILE A 7 -12.21 -28.19 -14.00
CA ILE A 7 -11.36 -27.29 -14.81
C ILE A 7 -10.29 -26.66 -13.93
N PHE A 8 -10.69 -26.03 -12.82
CA PHE A 8 -9.76 -25.36 -11.91
C PHE A 8 -8.66 -26.31 -11.43
N ASN A 9 -9.03 -27.52 -10.99
CA ASN A 9 -8.08 -28.54 -10.55
C ASN A 9 -7.12 -28.94 -11.66
N ARG A 10 -7.60 -29.17 -12.89
CA ARG A 10 -6.72 -29.48 -14.03
C ARG A 10 -5.74 -28.35 -14.32
N VAL A 11 -6.25 -27.12 -14.43
CA VAL A 11 -5.45 -25.93 -14.75
C VAL A 11 -4.39 -25.66 -13.69
N VAL A 12 -4.79 -25.66 -12.42
CA VAL A 12 -3.88 -25.41 -11.29
C VAL A 12 -2.85 -26.53 -11.15
N ASN A 13 -3.25 -27.80 -11.25
CA ASN A 13 -2.29 -28.91 -11.17
C ASN A 13 -1.29 -28.88 -12.33
N ASN A 14 -1.72 -28.53 -13.54
CA ASN A 14 -0.80 -28.37 -14.66
C ASN A 14 0.18 -27.21 -14.40
N HIS A 15 -0.32 -26.05 -13.98
CA HIS A 15 0.50 -24.87 -13.70
C HIS A 15 1.53 -25.10 -12.58
N LEU A 16 1.14 -25.79 -11.50
CA LEU A 16 2.03 -26.04 -10.35
C LEU A 16 3.11 -27.10 -10.61
N ASN A 17 2.88 -28.05 -11.52
CA ASN A 17 3.79 -29.17 -11.77
C ASN A 17 4.70 -28.97 -12.99
N LYS A 18 4.56 -27.86 -13.73
CA LYS A 18 5.33 -27.57 -14.93
C LYS A 18 6.44 -26.54 -14.60
N PRO A 19 7.73 -26.89 -14.78
CA PRO A 19 8.81 -25.91 -14.71
C PRO A 19 8.60 -24.81 -15.75
N ARG A 20 8.86 -23.56 -15.38
CA ARG A 20 8.70 -22.39 -16.25
C ARG A 20 9.70 -21.30 -15.89
N ASP A 21 10.10 -20.54 -16.89
CA ASP A 21 10.95 -19.37 -16.72
C ASP A 21 10.22 -18.29 -15.91
N VAL A 22 10.98 -17.43 -15.23
CA VAL A 22 10.44 -16.29 -14.44
C VAL A 22 9.53 -15.40 -15.30
N ILE A 23 9.96 -15.14 -16.54
CA ILE A 23 9.24 -14.33 -17.52
C ILE A 23 9.38 -14.99 -18.88
N GLN A 24 8.25 -15.30 -19.51
CA GLN A 24 8.22 -15.57 -20.94
C GLN A 24 8.00 -14.25 -21.67
N THR A 25 9.02 -13.78 -22.38
CA THR A 25 8.91 -12.53 -23.13
C THR A 25 8.16 -12.80 -24.42
N THR A 26 6.88 -12.43 -24.46
CA THR A 26 6.08 -12.41 -25.69
C THR A 26 5.76 -10.96 -26.03
N GLN A 27 5.89 -10.56 -27.31
CA GLN A 27 5.51 -9.22 -27.74
C GLN A 27 4.00 -9.06 -27.65
N ILE A 28 3.54 -7.85 -27.37
CA ILE A 28 2.10 -7.58 -27.24
C ILE A 28 1.34 -7.93 -28.52
N GLN A 29 1.92 -7.70 -29.71
CA GLN A 29 1.28 -8.05 -30.98
C GLN A 29 1.13 -9.57 -31.15
N ASP A 30 2.08 -10.34 -30.66
CA ASP A 30 2.04 -11.80 -30.75
C ASP A 30 0.98 -12.37 -29.77
N LEU A 31 0.83 -11.80 -28.57
CA LEU A 31 -0.21 -12.23 -27.62
C LEU A 31 -1.61 -11.85 -28.10
N ASP A 32 -1.78 -10.65 -28.65
CA ASP A 32 -3.07 -10.16 -29.16
C ASP A 32 -3.60 -11.02 -30.33
N THR A 33 -2.69 -11.58 -31.13
CA THR A 33 -3.06 -12.53 -32.20
C THR A 33 -3.27 -13.96 -31.71
N GLN A 34 -2.65 -14.36 -30.60
CA GLN A 34 -2.76 -15.70 -30.02
C GLN A 34 -3.96 -15.87 -29.08
N LEU A 35 -4.42 -14.78 -28.46
CA LEU A 35 -5.52 -14.77 -27.50
C LEU A 35 -6.74 -14.06 -28.08
N ASP A 36 -7.80 -14.80 -28.39
CA ASP A 36 -9.09 -14.19 -28.69
C ASP A 36 -9.74 -13.66 -27.40
N LEU A 37 -9.48 -12.39 -27.10
CA LEU A 37 -10.04 -11.69 -25.94
C LEU A 37 -11.35 -10.95 -26.26
N GLN A 38 -11.89 -11.10 -27.48
CA GLN A 38 -13.09 -10.37 -27.89
C GLN A 38 -14.32 -10.87 -27.14
N LEU A 39 -15.06 -9.94 -26.55
CA LEU A 39 -16.33 -10.24 -25.90
C LEU A 39 -17.42 -10.42 -26.95
N GLN A 40 -18.05 -11.60 -26.93
CA GLN A 40 -19.14 -11.98 -27.83
C GLN A 40 -20.50 -11.89 -27.13
N ALA A 41 -21.57 -11.73 -27.90
CA ALA A 41 -22.94 -11.69 -27.35
C ALA A 41 -23.39 -13.03 -26.73
N LYS A 42 -22.78 -14.14 -27.14
CA LYS A 42 -23.01 -15.48 -26.57
C LYS A 42 -21.83 -15.86 -25.68
N GLY A 43 -22.13 -16.47 -24.53
CA GLY A 43 -21.11 -17.01 -23.64
C GLY A 43 -20.28 -18.10 -24.32
N ALA A 44 -19.00 -18.20 -23.92
CA ALA A 44 -18.11 -19.26 -24.36
C ALA A 44 -18.46 -20.60 -23.68
N ASP A 45 -18.09 -21.71 -24.33
CA ASP A 45 -18.20 -23.02 -23.72
C ASP A 45 -17.10 -23.25 -22.66
N LEU A 46 -17.22 -24.35 -21.89
CA LEU A 46 -16.28 -24.68 -20.83
C LEU A 46 -14.86 -25.02 -21.33
N LYS A 47 -14.72 -25.49 -22.58
CA LYS A 47 -13.43 -25.83 -23.15
C LYS A 47 -12.65 -24.56 -23.49
N THR A 48 -13.34 -23.58 -24.07
CA THR A 48 -12.78 -22.25 -24.32
C THR A 48 -12.41 -21.55 -23.01
N LEU A 49 -13.25 -21.66 -21.97
CA LEU A 49 -12.91 -21.13 -20.64
C LEU A 49 -11.62 -21.76 -20.08
N GLU A 50 -11.49 -23.09 -20.14
CA GLU A 50 -10.27 -23.79 -19.70
C GLU A 50 -9.04 -23.35 -20.49
N ALA A 51 -9.14 -23.21 -21.81
CA ALA A 51 -8.05 -22.76 -22.66
C ALA A 51 -7.58 -21.34 -22.31
N VAL A 52 -8.51 -20.41 -22.07
CA VAL A 52 -8.20 -19.03 -21.67
C VAL A 52 -7.52 -18.99 -20.30
N LEU A 53 -7.99 -19.79 -19.33
CA LEU A 53 -7.37 -19.88 -18.00
C LEU A 53 -5.93 -20.43 -18.08
N GLN A 54 -5.69 -21.43 -18.91
CA GLN A 54 -4.34 -21.96 -19.14
C GLN A 54 -3.44 -20.90 -19.77
N ALA A 55 -3.91 -20.25 -20.83
CA ALA A 55 -3.14 -19.23 -21.53
C ALA A 55 -2.80 -18.03 -20.63
N PHE A 56 -3.75 -17.59 -19.79
CA PHE A 56 -3.50 -16.54 -18.80
C PHE A 56 -2.33 -16.92 -17.86
N LEU A 57 -2.32 -18.15 -17.34
CA LEU A 57 -1.26 -18.61 -16.45
C LEU A 57 0.08 -18.81 -17.17
N GLU A 58 0.07 -19.30 -18.42
CA GLU A 58 1.27 -19.52 -19.20
C GLU A 58 1.98 -18.21 -19.54
N HIS A 59 1.23 -17.20 -19.98
CA HIS A 59 1.78 -15.90 -20.38
C HIS A 59 2.00 -14.91 -19.23
N SER A 60 1.49 -15.19 -18.04
CA SER A 60 1.78 -14.38 -16.85
C SER A 60 3.23 -14.61 -16.37
N PRO A 61 3.93 -13.59 -15.81
CA PRO A 61 5.18 -13.79 -15.08
C PRO A 61 5.00 -14.70 -13.85
N ASP A 62 6.03 -15.48 -13.49
CA ASP A 62 6.00 -16.28 -12.28
C ASP A 62 6.52 -15.50 -11.08
N ALA A 63 5.63 -14.77 -10.42
CA ALA A 63 5.97 -14.07 -9.18
C ALA A 63 6.39 -15.02 -8.04
N ALA A 64 6.11 -16.32 -8.14
CA ALA A 64 6.47 -17.32 -7.14
C ALA A 64 7.85 -17.95 -7.40
N HIS A 65 8.46 -17.70 -8.56
CA HIS A 65 9.77 -18.24 -8.89
C HIS A 65 10.85 -17.64 -7.98
N PRO A 66 11.81 -18.42 -7.47
CA PRO A 66 12.88 -17.93 -6.58
C PRO A 66 13.68 -16.76 -7.16
N ASP A 67 13.83 -16.73 -8.48
CA ASP A 67 14.54 -15.67 -9.21
C ASP A 67 13.67 -14.45 -9.59
N PHE A 68 12.43 -14.36 -9.07
CA PHE A 68 11.58 -13.18 -9.29
C PHE A 68 11.94 -12.04 -8.32
N PHE A 69 12.76 -11.10 -8.79
CA PHE A 69 13.19 -9.92 -8.02
C PHE A 69 12.70 -8.59 -8.63
N LYS A 70 11.70 -8.63 -9.51
CA LYS A 70 11.27 -7.46 -10.29
C LYS A 70 10.42 -6.46 -9.48
N GLN A 71 9.74 -6.92 -8.44
CA GLN A 71 8.77 -6.14 -7.68
C GLN A 71 9.00 -6.30 -6.17
N LEU A 72 8.37 -5.47 -5.36
CA LEU A 72 8.41 -5.53 -3.88
C LEU A 72 7.47 -6.61 -3.30
N TYR A 73 7.13 -7.62 -4.11
CA TYR A 73 6.42 -8.83 -3.71
C TYR A 73 6.99 -10.00 -4.49
N ALA A 74 7.04 -11.16 -3.86
CA ALA A 74 7.46 -12.41 -4.49
C ALA A 74 6.96 -13.61 -3.67
N GLY A 75 7.04 -14.79 -4.26
CA GLY A 75 6.66 -16.04 -3.61
C GLY A 75 5.17 -16.31 -3.64
N ARG A 76 4.79 -17.40 -2.97
CA ARG A 76 3.41 -17.89 -2.91
C ARG A 76 3.17 -18.55 -1.56
N ASN A 77 2.38 -17.89 -0.71
CA ASN A 77 2.02 -18.45 0.60
C ASN A 77 0.78 -19.33 0.46
N LYS A 78 0.93 -20.63 0.74
CA LYS A 78 -0.14 -21.64 0.58
C LYS A 78 -1.35 -21.35 1.48
N ALA A 79 -1.14 -20.87 2.71
CA ALA A 79 -2.23 -20.54 3.61
C ALA A 79 -3.00 -19.29 3.13
N ALA A 80 -2.29 -18.27 2.63
CA ALA A 80 -2.92 -17.09 2.05
C ALA A 80 -3.77 -17.44 0.82
N MET A 81 -3.29 -18.33 -0.07
CA MET A 81 -4.07 -18.77 -1.23
C MET A 81 -5.40 -19.44 -0.85
N ILE A 82 -5.40 -20.29 0.17
CA ILE A 82 -6.65 -20.91 0.66
C ILE A 82 -7.59 -19.81 1.18
N GLY A 83 -7.06 -18.82 1.88
CA GLY A 83 -7.80 -17.64 2.30
C GLY A 83 -8.44 -16.90 1.13
N ASP A 84 -7.68 -16.64 0.06
CA ASP A 84 -8.17 -15.97 -1.15
C ASP A 84 -9.29 -16.77 -1.84
N TRP A 85 -9.15 -18.10 -1.93
CA TRP A 85 -10.19 -18.96 -2.52
C TRP A 85 -11.48 -18.95 -1.69
N VAL A 86 -11.37 -19.02 -0.36
CA VAL A 86 -12.53 -18.97 0.54
C VAL A 86 -13.18 -17.59 0.48
N ALA A 87 -12.39 -16.51 0.48
CA ALA A 87 -12.90 -15.15 0.34
C ALA A 87 -13.67 -14.98 -0.98
N SER A 88 -13.09 -15.42 -2.11
CA SER A 88 -13.72 -15.38 -3.43
C SER A 88 -15.02 -16.19 -3.48
N LEU A 89 -15.02 -17.40 -2.90
CA LEU A 89 -16.19 -18.26 -2.83
C LEU A 89 -17.31 -17.63 -1.99
N SER A 90 -16.95 -16.98 -0.89
CA SER A 90 -17.90 -16.38 0.04
C SER A 90 -18.52 -15.08 -0.49
N ASN A 91 -17.83 -14.37 -1.39
CA ASN A 91 -18.25 -13.09 -1.97
C ASN A 91 -18.80 -12.10 -0.92
N VAL A 92 -18.18 -12.10 0.26
CA VAL A 92 -18.60 -11.26 1.39
C VAL A 92 -18.13 -9.82 1.20
N ASN A 93 -18.84 -8.88 1.81
CA ASN A 93 -18.50 -7.45 1.75
C ASN A 93 -18.28 -6.91 3.17
N MET A 94 -17.23 -6.11 3.38
CA MET A 94 -16.79 -5.61 4.69
C MET A 94 -17.53 -4.36 5.20
N HIS A 95 -18.73 -4.05 4.72
CA HIS A 95 -19.46 -2.83 5.11
C HIS A 95 -20.17 -2.91 6.48
N THR A 96 -20.66 -4.08 6.92
CA THR A 96 -21.30 -4.25 8.23
C THR A 96 -21.05 -5.63 8.83
N TYR A 97 -21.16 -5.72 10.16
CA TYR A 97 -21.05 -6.98 10.89
C TYR A 97 -22.08 -8.02 10.46
N GLN A 98 -23.31 -7.61 10.12
CA GLN A 98 -24.40 -8.53 9.77
C GLN A 98 -24.12 -9.35 8.51
N VAL A 99 -23.38 -8.79 7.55
CA VAL A 99 -23.04 -9.48 6.28
C VAL A 99 -21.70 -10.22 6.34
N SER A 100 -20.84 -9.88 7.31
CA SER A 100 -19.45 -10.35 7.39
C SER A 100 -18.97 -10.58 8.83
N PRO A 101 -19.72 -11.31 9.68
CA PRO A 101 -19.48 -11.31 11.13
C PRO A 101 -18.10 -11.84 11.51
N VAL A 102 -17.67 -12.94 10.86
CA VAL A 102 -16.35 -13.55 11.11
C VAL A 102 -15.23 -12.67 10.55
N ALA A 103 -15.38 -12.18 9.31
CA ALA A 103 -14.36 -11.36 8.68
C ALA A 103 -14.16 -10.01 9.42
N THR A 104 -15.22 -9.40 9.95
CA THR A 104 -15.11 -8.22 10.83
C THR A 104 -14.30 -8.51 12.09
N LEU A 105 -14.50 -9.67 12.73
CA LEU A 105 -13.71 -10.04 13.91
C LEU A 105 -12.25 -10.33 13.56
N MET A 106 -11.99 -10.96 12.40
CA MET A 106 -10.64 -11.20 11.91
C MET A 106 -9.89 -9.90 11.62
N GLU A 107 -10.52 -8.94 10.93
CA GLU A 107 -9.90 -7.63 10.66
C GLU A 107 -9.55 -6.90 11.95
N ARG A 108 -10.45 -6.91 12.95
CA ARG A 108 -10.16 -6.33 14.29
C ARG A 108 -8.94 -6.96 14.95
N GLU A 109 -8.78 -8.28 14.87
CA GLU A 109 -7.62 -8.97 15.44
C GLU A 109 -6.34 -8.65 14.66
N VAL A 110 -6.39 -8.57 13.33
CA VAL A 110 -5.26 -8.16 12.50
C VAL A 110 -4.80 -6.73 12.82
N ILE A 111 -5.73 -5.79 12.93
CA ILE A 111 -5.43 -4.40 13.31
C ILE A 111 -4.80 -4.34 14.70
N LYS A 112 -5.37 -5.08 15.66
CA LYS A 112 -4.82 -5.16 17.02
C LYS A 112 -3.40 -5.74 17.02
N ALA A 113 -3.16 -6.84 16.29
CA ALA A 113 -1.83 -7.45 16.20
C ALA A 113 -0.78 -6.49 15.63
N TRP A 114 -1.13 -5.74 14.58
CA TRP A 114 -0.25 -4.69 14.03
C TRP A 114 0.00 -3.56 15.03
N ARG A 115 -1.04 -3.09 15.72
CA ARG A 115 -0.86 -2.08 16.78
C ARG A 115 0.09 -2.56 17.88
N ASP A 116 -0.08 -3.79 18.32
CA ASP A 116 0.76 -4.38 19.38
C ASP A 116 2.22 -4.53 18.91
N LEU A 117 2.44 -4.88 17.63
CA LEU A 117 3.78 -4.95 17.02
C LEU A 117 4.47 -3.59 16.95
N VAL A 118 3.72 -2.54 16.58
CA VAL A 118 4.23 -1.16 16.55
C VAL A 118 4.49 -0.65 17.97
N GLY A 119 3.68 -1.07 18.94
CA GLY A 119 3.79 -0.69 20.35
C GLY A 119 2.72 0.31 20.81
N TYR A 120 1.61 0.45 20.09
CA TYR A 120 0.51 1.34 20.48
C TYR A 120 -0.38 0.73 21.56
N LYS A 121 -0.62 1.48 22.64
CA LYS A 121 -1.55 1.05 23.72
C LYS A 121 -3.02 1.03 23.27
N THR A 122 -3.40 1.95 22.40
CA THR A 122 -4.75 2.13 21.86
C THR A 122 -4.65 2.53 20.39
N GLY A 123 -5.74 2.41 19.65
CA GLY A 123 -5.80 2.86 18.27
C GLY A 123 -6.78 2.06 17.44
N GLU A 124 -7.07 2.61 16.26
CA GLU A 124 -7.96 2.03 15.26
C GLU A 124 -7.25 1.90 13.92
N GLY A 125 -7.87 1.20 12.99
CA GLY A 125 -7.36 1.00 11.66
C GLY A 125 -8.43 0.38 10.77
N MET A 126 -8.11 0.26 9.49
CA MET A 126 -8.93 -0.44 8.50
C MET A 126 -8.02 -0.97 7.40
N ILE A 127 -8.38 -2.10 6.80
CA ILE A 127 -7.69 -2.58 5.60
C ILE A 127 -8.17 -1.74 4.41
N VAL A 128 -7.22 -1.30 3.60
CA VAL A 128 -7.45 -0.49 2.39
C VAL A 128 -6.86 -1.18 1.16
N PRO A 129 -7.39 -0.92 -0.05
CA PRO A 129 -6.89 -1.54 -1.27
C PRO A 129 -5.56 -0.90 -1.70
N GLY A 130 -4.48 -1.28 -1.02
CA GLY A 130 -3.09 -0.91 -1.30
C GLY A 130 -2.57 0.28 -0.48
N GLY A 131 -1.24 0.31 -0.29
CA GLY A 131 -0.57 1.34 0.52
C GLY A 131 -0.75 2.78 0.00
N SER A 132 -1.02 2.96 -1.30
CA SER A 132 -1.36 4.28 -1.84
C SER A 132 -2.65 4.85 -1.24
N GLN A 133 -3.65 4.00 -0.99
CA GLN A 133 -4.89 4.42 -0.31
C GLN A 133 -4.65 4.65 1.18
N ALA A 134 -3.76 3.88 1.81
CA ALA A 134 -3.37 4.12 3.21
C ALA A 134 -2.76 5.52 3.38
N ASN A 135 -1.84 5.90 2.48
CA ASN A 135 -1.22 7.23 2.48
C ASN A 135 -2.25 8.35 2.19
N LEU A 136 -3.23 8.11 1.32
CA LEU A 136 -4.34 9.04 1.09
C LEU A 136 -5.17 9.26 2.36
N VAL A 137 -5.58 8.18 3.02
CA VAL A 137 -6.37 8.23 4.26
C VAL A 137 -5.57 8.91 5.37
N ALA A 138 -4.28 8.58 5.53
CA ALA A 138 -3.42 9.21 6.54
C ALA A 138 -3.30 10.73 6.34
N MET A 139 -3.06 11.19 5.10
CA MET A 139 -3.01 12.62 4.81
C MET A 139 -4.37 13.30 4.99
N MET A 140 -5.48 12.60 4.70
CA MET A 140 -6.83 13.08 4.96
C MET A 140 -7.09 13.26 6.46
N LEU A 141 -6.64 12.31 7.29
CA LEU A 141 -6.73 12.39 8.75
C LEU A 141 -5.91 13.54 9.30
N GLY A 142 -4.67 13.72 8.82
CA GLY A 142 -3.84 14.87 9.19
C GLY A 142 -4.49 16.20 8.83
N ARG A 143 -5.11 16.30 7.64
CA ARG A 143 -5.87 17.50 7.25
C ARG A 143 -7.08 17.72 8.16
N HIS A 144 -7.82 16.66 8.48
CA HIS A 144 -9.00 16.77 9.35
C HIS A 144 -8.61 17.16 10.78
N HIS A 145 -7.45 16.71 11.26
CA HIS A 145 -6.90 17.11 12.55
C HIS A 145 -6.60 18.62 12.58
N ALA A 146 -5.89 19.15 11.58
CA ALA A 146 -5.56 20.58 11.51
C ALA A 146 -6.75 21.48 11.12
N CYS A 147 -7.68 20.96 10.34
CA CYS A 147 -8.82 21.69 9.75
C CYS A 147 -10.10 20.83 9.83
N PRO A 148 -10.74 20.69 11.01
CA PRO A 148 -11.90 19.82 11.20
C PRO A 148 -13.10 20.23 10.33
N ASP A 149 -13.32 21.54 10.17
CA ASP A 149 -14.42 22.10 9.39
C ASP A 149 -14.32 21.80 7.88
N PHE A 150 -13.14 21.41 7.40
CA PHE A 150 -12.90 21.07 6.00
C PHE A 150 -13.83 19.95 5.51
N LYS A 151 -14.27 19.07 6.41
CA LYS A 151 -15.18 17.96 6.11
C LYS A 151 -16.55 18.43 5.61
N THR A 152 -17.08 19.52 6.17
CA THR A 152 -18.45 20.00 5.88
C THR A 152 -18.47 21.32 5.12
N GLN A 153 -17.46 22.18 5.32
CA GLN A 153 -17.37 23.51 4.71
C GLN A 153 -16.46 23.53 3.47
N GLY A 154 -15.67 22.49 3.25
CA GLY A 154 -14.66 22.45 2.20
C GLY A 154 -13.43 23.31 2.53
N ALA A 155 -12.68 23.70 1.50
CA ALA A 155 -11.48 24.52 1.69
C ALA A 155 -11.82 25.94 2.16
N ASP A 156 -11.17 26.41 3.22
CA ASP A 156 -11.40 27.71 3.86
C ASP A 156 -10.41 28.80 3.39
N GLY A 157 -9.62 28.51 2.36
CA GLY A 157 -8.59 29.41 1.83
C GLY A 157 -7.22 29.30 2.50
N ARG A 158 -7.06 28.47 3.55
CA ARG A 158 -5.73 28.20 4.13
C ARG A 158 -4.82 27.54 3.09
N ARG A 159 -3.58 28.00 3.05
CA ARG A 159 -2.55 27.44 2.16
C ARG A 159 -1.88 26.27 2.88
N LEU A 160 -2.57 25.13 2.92
CA LEU A 160 -2.08 23.91 3.58
C LEU A 160 -0.76 23.43 2.99
N ARG A 161 0.11 22.86 3.82
CA ARG A 161 1.46 22.43 3.45
C ARG A 161 1.81 21.09 4.09
N ALA A 162 2.18 20.11 3.27
CA ALA A 162 2.57 18.77 3.69
C ALA A 162 4.03 18.48 3.29
N TYR A 163 4.71 17.64 4.08
CA TYR A 163 6.12 17.30 3.89
C TYR A 163 6.32 15.80 3.78
N VAL A 164 7.12 15.36 2.82
CA VAL A 164 7.59 13.99 2.68
C VAL A 164 9.06 14.01 2.23
N SER A 165 9.77 12.89 2.35
CA SER A 165 11.12 12.78 1.76
C SER A 165 11.05 12.92 0.23
N ASP A 166 12.11 13.43 -0.39
CA ASP A 166 12.30 13.38 -1.85
C ASP A 166 12.42 11.93 -2.38
N GLN A 167 12.63 10.96 -1.49
CA GLN A 167 12.60 9.52 -1.77
C GLN A 167 11.24 8.84 -1.48
N ALA A 168 10.24 9.60 -1.04
CA ALA A 168 8.94 9.03 -0.68
C ALA A 168 8.19 8.48 -1.90
N HIS A 169 7.32 7.51 -1.66
CA HIS A 169 6.52 6.92 -2.73
C HIS A 169 5.62 7.98 -3.40
N TYR A 170 5.50 7.91 -4.73
CA TYR A 170 4.73 8.88 -5.54
C TYR A 170 3.24 8.97 -5.15
N SER A 171 2.73 8.01 -4.36
CA SER A 171 1.36 8.07 -3.83
C SER A 171 1.09 9.30 -2.99
N SER A 172 2.10 9.89 -2.35
CA SER A 172 1.93 11.13 -1.57
C SER A 172 1.51 12.29 -2.48
N GLN A 173 2.09 12.38 -3.69
CA GLN A 173 1.67 13.37 -4.70
C GLN A 173 0.24 13.11 -5.18
N LYS A 174 -0.11 11.84 -5.41
CA LYS A 174 -1.49 11.45 -5.75
C LYS A 174 -2.46 11.85 -4.62
N ALA A 175 -2.09 11.61 -3.36
CA ALA A 175 -2.90 11.97 -2.21
C ALA A 175 -3.12 13.50 -2.13
N ALA A 176 -2.05 14.30 -2.28
CA ALA A 176 -2.16 15.76 -2.27
C ALA A 176 -3.07 16.27 -3.41
N ASN A 177 -2.95 15.71 -4.60
CA ASN A 177 -3.85 16.03 -5.72
C ASN A 177 -5.30 15.64 -5.42
N THR A 178 -5.56 14.38 -5.03
CA THR A 178 -6.90 13.86 -4.76
C THR A 178 -7.60 14.60 -3.61
N LEU A 179 -6.86 15.04 -2.60
CA LEU A 179 -7.42 15.82 -1.48
C LEU A 179 -7.64 17.29 -1.82
N GLY A 180 -7.32 17.73 -3.05
CA GLY A 180 -7.48 19.12 -3.47
C GLY A 180 -6.46 20.07 -2.85
N LEU A 181 -5.33 19.56 -2.36
CA LEU A 181 -4.21 20.38 -1.88
C LEU A 181 -3.42 20.94 -3.06
N GLY A 182 -3.33 20.20 -4.16
CA GLY A 182 -2.42 20.48 -5.27
C GLY A 182 -1.00 19.98 -4.98
N THR A 183 -0.31 19.48 -6.00
CA THR A 183 1.03 18.86 -5.85
C THR A 183 2.09 19.85 -5.40
N ASP A 184 1.94 21.13 -5.74
CA ASP A 184 2.85 22.21 -5.32
C ASP A 184 2.79 22.45 -3.80
N ASN A 185 1.76 21.95 -3.12
CA ASN A 185 1.60 22.03 -1.66
C ASN A 185 2.14 20.81 -0.91
N LEU A 186 2.70 19.83 -1.63
CA LEU A 186 3.46 18.72 -1.07
C LEU A 186 4.95 18.93 -1.32
N ILE A 187 5.71 19.19 -0.25
CA ILE A 187 7.14 19.44 -0.35
C ILE A 187 7.91 18.14 -0.20
N GLY A 188 8.71 17.81 -1.22
CA GLY A 188 9.78 16.83 -1.14
C GLY A 188 10.98 17.44 -0.41
N VAL A 189 11.19 17.03 0.84
CA VAL A 189 12.31 17.42 1.68
C VAL A 189 13.53 16.60 1.30
N ALA A 190 14.69 17.25 1.18
CA ALA A 190 15.94 16.61 0.80
C ALA A 190 16.25 15.39 1.70
N SER A 191 16.74 14.32 1.08
CA SER A 191 17.30 13.18 1.79
C SER A 191 18.79 13.36 2.11
N ASP A 192 19.26 12.64 3.13
CA ASP A 192 20.67 12.51 3.47
C ASP A 192 21.39 11.52 2.54
N LYS A 193 22.70 11.31 2.76
CA LYS A 193 23.52 10.39 1.94
C LYS A 193 23.07 8.93 2.00
N GLN A 194 22.21 8.56 2.95
CA GLN A 194 21.65 7.22 3.11
C GLN A 194 20.23 7.13 2.54
N GLY A 195 19.71 8.20 1.93
CA GLY A 195 18.35 8.26 1.38
C GLY A 195 17.25 8.47 2.44
N ARG A 196 17.62 8.90 3.65
CA ARG A 196 16.68 9.18 4.75
C ARG A 196 16.31 10.65 4.76
N LEU A 197 15.11 11.02 5.18
CA LEU A 197 14.68 12.40 5.32
C LEU A 197 15.65 13.21 6.18
N CYS A 198 16.13 14.35 5.67
CA CYS A 198 17.01 15.25 6.41
C CYS A 198 16.19 16.14 7.36
N THR A 199 16.29 15.89 8.66
CA THR A 199 15.53 16.61 9.71
C THR A 199 15.86 18.09 9.78
N GLN A 200 17.11 18.47 9.47
CA GLN A 200 17.53 19.88 9.39
C GLN A 200 16.84 20.60 8.22
N ALA A 201 16.76 19.94 7.05
CA ALA A 201 16.08 20.48 5.89
C ALA A 201 14.56 20.57 6.14
N LEU A 202 13.96 19.55 6.77
CA LEU A 202 12.55 19.57 7.15
C LEU A 202 12.22 20.78 8.04
N LYS A 203 13.00 20.97 9.11
CA LYS A 203 12.80 22.08 10.03
C LYS A 203 12.94 23.44 9.35
N ALA A 204 13.99 23.62 8.56
CA ALA A 204 14.22 24.88 7.83
C ALA A 204 13.07 25.18 6.86
N GLN A 205 12.55 24.16 6.17
CA GLN A 205 11.43 24.30 5.25
C GLN A 205 10.13 24.68 5.98
N ILE A 206 9.81 24.02 7.10
CA ILE A 206 8.64 24.36 7.93
C ILE A 206 8.72 25.82 8.39
N GLU A 207 9.88 26.25 8.91
CA GLU A 207 10.08 27.62 9.39
C GLU A 207 9.92 28.65 8.25
N ALA A 208 10.45 28.37 7.06
CA ALA A 208 10.28 29.23 5.88
C ALA A 208 8.80 29.31 5.44
N ASP A 209 8.10 28.17 5.43
CA ASP A 209 6.71 28.11 5.01
C ASP A 209 5.78 28.88 5.95
N LEU A 210 6.04 28.82 7.26
CA LEU A 210 5.32 29.62 8.26
C LEU A 210 5.49 31.12 8.02
N VAL A 211 6.70 31.58 7.69
CA VAL A 211 6.97 33.00 7.34
C VAL A 211 6.22 33.42 6.07
N LEU A 212 6.05 32.51 5.11
CA LEU A 212 5.31 32.74 3.87
C LEU A 212 3.77 32.62 4.02
N GLY A 213 3.27 32.40 5.24
CA GLY A 213 1.84 32.28 5.53
C GLY A 213 1.23 30.96 5.06
N TYR A 214 2.04 29.92 4.85
CA TYR A 214 1.51 28.57 4.71
C TYR A 214 1.10 27.99 6.06
N HIS A 215 0.26 26.97 6.01
CA HIS A 215 -0.19 26.22 7.17
C HIS A 215 0.32 24.77 7.08
N PRO A 216 1.54 24.51 7.59
CA PRO A 216 2.04 23.16 7.85
C PRO A 216 1.02 22.31 8.60
N PHE A 217 0.79 21.07 8.16
CA PHE A 217 -0.13 20.18 8.88
C PHE A 217 0.28 18.69 8.92
N TYR A 218 1.23 18.27 8.07
CA TYR A 218 1.52 16.84 7.89
C TYR A 218 2.98 16.58 7.55
N ILE A 219 3.56 15.57 8.19
CA ILE A 219 4.85 14.96 7.86
C ILE A 219 4.60 13.48 7.55
N GLY A 220 4.96 13.04 6.36
CA GLY A 220 4.97 11.63 5.96
C GLY A 220 6.39 11.09 5.90
N LEU A 221 6.74 10.23 6.87
CA LEU A 221 7.97 9.48 6.90
C LEU A 221 7.85 8.20 6.06
N THR A 222 8.98 7.69 5.58
CA THR A 222 9.06 6.42 4.88
C THR A 222 9.88 5.43 5.70
N ALA A 223 9.29 4.26 5.98
CA ALA A 223 9.98 3.13 6.57
C ALA A 223 10.21 2.09 5.48
N GLY A 224 11.40 2.11 4.89
CA GLY A 224 11.75 1.31 3.72
C GLY A 224 11.36 1.99 2.41
N THR A 225 12.21 2.89 1.90
CA THR A 225 12.03 3.47 0.56
C THR A 225 12.08 2.39 -0.52
N THR A 226 11.36 2.61 -1.63
CA THR A 226 11.19 1.57 -2.67
C THR A 226 12.47 1.21 -3.41
N VAL A 227 13.41 2.15 -3.55
CA VAL A 227 14.65 1.96 -4.32
C VAL A 227 15.81 1.53 -3.42
N THR A 228 16.04 2.23 -2.31
CA THR A 228 17.22 2.02 -1.45
C THR A 228 16.92 1.29 -0.15
N GLY A 229 15.64 1.13 0.23
CA GLY A 229 15.25 0.53 1.51
C GLY A 229 15.62 1.39 2.73
N ALA A 230 15.71 2.70 2.57
CA ALA A 230 16.05 3.63 3.65
C ALA A 230 14.91 3.80 4.66
N PHE A 231 15.25 4.09 5.92
CA PHE A 231 14.31 4.32 7.01
C PHE A 231 14.49 5.73 7.57
N ASP A 232 13.42 6.52 7.56
CA ASP A 232 13.44 7.90 8.06
C ASP A 232 13.56 7.96 9.60
N PRO A 233 14.22 9.00 10.15
CA PRO A 233 14.45 9.13 11.59
C PRO A 233 13.18 9.53 12.36
N VAL A 234 12.48 8.54 12.91
CA VAL A 234 11.16 8.71 13.55
C VAL A 234 11.21 9.65 14.76
N LEU A 235 12.17 9.45 15.67
CA LEU A 235 12.23 10.19 16.94
C LEU A 235 12.44 11.69 16.72
N GLU A 236 13.39 12.05 15.86
CA GLU A 236 13.71 13.43 15.53
C GLU A 236 12.55 14.11 14.78
N CYS A 237 11.87 13.38 13.88
CA CYS A 237 10.70 13.90 13.18
C CYS A 237 9.50 14.06 14.10
N ARG A 238 9.30 13.18 15.09
CA ARG A 238 8.29 13.36 16.15
C ARG A 238 8.53 14.63 16.94
N GLN A 239 9.77 14.90 17.34
CA GLN A 239 10.10 16.14 18.07
C GLN A 239 9.78 17.40 17.25
N ILE A 240 10.02 17.35 15.92
CA ILE A 240 9.62 18.42 15.01
C ILE A 240 8.09 18.51 14.94
N ALA A 241 7.41 17.39 14.75
CA ALA A 241 5.96 17.34 14.66
C ALA A 241 5.27 17.89 15.92
N ASP A 242 5.76 17.56 17.12
CA ASP A 242 5.26 18.10 18.39
C ASP A 242 5.46 19.61 18.51
N LYS A 243 6.63 20.10 18.07
CA LYS A 243 6.96 21.53 18.16
C LYS A 243 6.03 22.40 17.31
N TYR A 244 5.64 21.92 16.13
CA TYR A 244 4.86 22.68 15.15
C TYR A 244 3.41 22.20 15.03
N ASP A 245 2.95 21.30 15.91
CA ASP A 245 1.60 20.73 15.91
C ASP A 245 1.21 20.07 14.58
N LEU A 246 2.05 19.14 14.11
CA LEU A 246 1.89 18.46 12.83
C LEU A 246 1.48 17.00 13.01
N TRP A 247 0.63 16.52 12.12
CA TRP A 247 0.34 15.09 12.01
C TRP A 247 1.58 14.35 11.50
N LEU A 248 1.96 13.27 12.17
CA LEU A 248 3.08 12.41 11.75
C LEU A 248 2.53 11.07 11.26
N HIS A 249 2.89 10.70 10.03
CA HIS A 249 2.54 9.41 9.44
C HIS A 249 3.82 8.66 9.06
N ILE A 250 3.81 7.33 9.22
CA ILE A 250 4.89 6.47 8.73
C ILE A 250 4.32 5.58 7.62
N ASP A 251 4.79 5.79 6.39
CA ASP A 251 4.58 4.84 5.29
C ASP A 251 5.44 3.60 5.53
N GLY A 252 4.82 2.61 6.16
CA GLY A 252 5.41 1.30 6.45
C GLY A 252 5.10 0.23 5.40
N ALA A 253 4.59 0.59 4.22
CA ALA A 253 4.10 -0.39 3.25
C ALA A 253 5.14 -1.46 2.87
N TRP A 254 6.42 -1.08 2.80
CA TRP A 254 7.53 -2.00 2.53
C TRP A 254 8.29 -2.41 3.79
N GLY A 255 8.65 -1.46 4.66
CA GLY A 255 9.55 -1.72 5.78
C GLY A 255 8.88 -2.11 7.10
N ALA A 256 7.58 -1.92 7.31
CA ALA A 256 6.92 -2.33 8.56
C ALA A 256 7.07 -3.82 8.93
N PRO A 257 7.12 -4.78 7.97
CA PRO A 257 7.36 -6.17 8.29
C PRO A 257 8.65 -6.46 9.07
N VAL A 258 9.64 -5.55 9.10
CA VAL A 258 10.83 -5.72 9.95
C VAL A 258 10.49 -5.82 11.45
N LEU A 259 9.31 -5.34 11.87
CA LEU A 259 8.80 -5.45 13.24
C LEU A 259 8.58 -6.91 13.68
N PHE A 260 8.32 -7.83 12.74
CA PHE A 260 8.26 -9.26 13.04
C PHE A 260 9.63 -9.88 13.34
N SER A 261 10.72 -9.20 12.98
CA SER A 261 12.08 -9.71 13.18
C SER A 261 12.70 -9.13 14.45
N PRO A 262 13.03 -9.96 15.47
CA PRO A 262 13.75 -9.49 16.65
C PRO A 262 15.08 -8.82 16.34
N LYS A 263 15.72 -9.20 15.22
CA LYS A 263 17.02 -8.67 14.77
C LYS A 263 16.92 -7.31 14.07
N HIS A 264 15.81 -7.04 13.39
CA HIS A 264 15.68 -5.86 12.51
C HIS A 264 14.63 -4.85 12.98
N ARG A 265 13.81 -5.19 13.97
CA ARG A 265 12.77 -4.29 14.51
C ARG A 265 13.28 -2.93 14.97
N GLN A 266 14.56 -2.80 15.35
CA GLN A 266 15.14 -1.50 15.72
C GLN A 266 15.21 -0.49 14.56
N LEU A 267 15.06 -0.92 13.30
CA LEU A 267 14.96 0.00 12.15
C LEU A 267 13.70 0.88 12.20
N LEU A 268 12.68 0.43 12.94
CA LEU A 268 11.44 1.16 13.23
C LEU A 268 11.31 1.46 14.72
N GLU A 269 12.44 1.66 15.41
CA GLU A 269 12.40 2.13 16.78
C GLU A 269 11.65 3.47 16.86
N ASN A 270 10.84 3.63 17.90
CA ASN A 270 10.00 4.82 18.12
C ASN A 270 8.80 4.96 17.18
N ALA A 271 8.49 3.96 16.34
CA ALA A 271 7.28 3.98 15.50
C ALA A 271 5.98 4.22 16.29
N GLN A 272 5.91 3.77 17.54
CA GLN A 272 4.78 4.02 18.44
C GLN A 272 4.55 5.50 18.80
N LEU A 273 5.51 6.39 18.48
CA LEU A 273 5.40 7.82 18.71
C LEU A 273 4.72 8.56 17.56
N SER A 274 4.54 7.94 16.39
CA SER A 274 3.91 8.61 15.24
C SER A 274 2.50 9.08 15.57
#